data_AF-A0A4Q3YGB9-F1
#
_entry.id   AF-A0A4Q3YGB9-F1
#
_cell.length_a   1.000
_cell.length_b   1.000
_cell.length_c   1.000
_cell.angle_alpha   90.00
_cell.angle_beta   90.00
_cell.angle_gamma   90.00
#
_symmetry.space_group_name_H-M   'P 1'
#
loop_
_entity.id
_entity.type
_entity.pdbx_description
1 polymer ?
#
loop_
_entity_poly.entity_id
_entity_poly.type
_entity_poly.pdbx_seq_one_letter_code
_entity_poly.pdbx_strand_id
1 'polypeptide(L)'
;MSDIRDYQTRTVNAAGVRTDADIDQGLRSYMLKVYNLMALGVALTGLVAYAFAEMAGSREALTPFGQAIYMSPLKWVILLAPIGLVFFLSFRIDKMSAFAAQVTYWIYAGLVGASLSSIFMVYTDASIVKTFAVTAATFGALSLYG
;
A
#
# COMPACT_ATOMS: atom_id res chain seq x y z
N MET A 1 -48.59 36.85 6.85
CA MET A 1 -47.49 36.90 5.87
C MET A 1 -46.16 36.33 6.42
N SER A 2 -46.16 35.61 7.55
CA SER A 2 -44.95 35.04 8.18
C SER A 2 -44.53 33.68 7.63
N ASP A 3 -45.46 32.85 7.17
CA ASP A 3 -45.18 31.43 6.83
C ASP A 3 -44.27 31.21 5.61
N ILE A 4 -44.14 32.20 4.72
CA ILE A 4 -43.33 32.07 3.50
C ILE A 4 -41.82 32.13 3.83
N ARG A 5 -41.45 32.86 4.89
CA ARG A 5 -40.06 33.00 5.33
C ARG A 5 -39.53 31.70 5.96
N ASP A 6 -40.38 30.97 6.70
CA ASP A 6 -39.99 29.71 7.33
C ASP A 6 -39.82 28.57 6.31
N TYR A 7 -40.61 28.57 5.23
CA TYR A 7 -40.47 27.57 4.17
C TYR A 7 -39.16 27.73 3.38
N GLN A 8 -38.80 28.97 3.03
CA GLN A 8 -37.52 29.24 2.35
C GLN A 8 -36.31 28.95 3.26
N THR A 9 -36.41 29.25 4.57
CA THR A 9 -35.31 28.95 5.51
C THR A 9 -35.13 27.44 5.70
N ARG A 10 -36.22 26.66 5.71
CA ARG A 10 -36.17 25.19 5.83
C ARG A 10 -35.64 24.50 4.56
N THR A 11 -35.97 25.01 3.37
CA THR A 11 -35.46 24.43 2.11
C THR A 11 -33.99 24.74 1.87
N VAL A 12 -33.52 25.94 2.22
CA VAL A 12 -32.11 26.34 2.08
C VAL A 12 -31.22 25.57 3.06
N ASN A 13 -31.66 25.41 4.31
CA ASN A 13 -30.95 24.58 5.29
C ASN A 13 -30.94 23.09 4.92
N ALA A 14 -32.04 22.56 4.38
CA ALA A 14 -32.09 21.16 3.93
C ALA A 14 -31.30 20.91 2.63
N ALA A 15 -31.05 21.94 1.81
CA ALA A 15 -30.19 21.84 0.63
C ALA A 15 -28.70 21.87 1.03
N GLY A 16 -28.30 22.78 1.92
CA GLY A 16 -26.93 22.84 2.47
C GLY A 16 -26.53 21.56 3.21
N VAL A 17 -27.42 21.04 4.07
CA VAL A 17 -27.19 19.76 4.79
C VAL A 17 -27.06 18.56 3.84
N ARG A 18 -27.77 18.56 2.71
CA ARG A 18 -27.63 17.51 1.68
C ARG A 18 -26.31 17.61 0.93
N THR A 19 -25.89 18.82 0.58
CA THR A 19 -24.58 19.06 -0.07
C THR A 19 -23.41 18.68 0.83
N ASP A 20 -23.46 19.03 2.12
CA ASP A 20 -22.42 18.64 3.09
C ASP A 20 -22.36 17.11 3.25
N ALA A 21 -23.52 16.45 3.39
CA ALA A 21 -23.58 14.99 3.51
C ALA A 21 -23.10 14.24 2.25
N ASP A 22 -23.37 14.76 1.05
CA ASP A 22 -22.90 14.19 -0.21
C ASP A 22 -21.38 14.35 -0.38
N ILE A 23 -20.81 15.49 0.05
CA ILE A 23 -19.36 15.72 0.06
C ILE A 23 -18.68 14.75 1.04
N ASP A 24 -19.22 14.57 2.23
CA ASP A 24 -18.70 13.64 3.25
C ASP A 24 -18.69 12.19 2.73
N GLN A 25 -19.78 11.76 2.07
CA GLN A 25 -19.84 10.43 1.45
C GLN A 25 -18.82 10.27 0.31
N GLY A 26 -18.62 11.31 -0.49
CA GLY A 26 -17.60 11.32 -1.55
C GLY A 26 -16.19 11.18 -1.00
N LEU A 27 -15.85 11.94 0.04
CA LEU A 27 -14.54 11.89 0.70
C LEU A 27 -14.29 10.52 1.35
N ARG A 28 -15.29 9.97 2.05
CA ARG A 28 -15.20 8.63 2.64
C ARG A 28 -14.97 7.56 1.57
N SER A 29 -15.71 7.64 0.47
CA SER A 29 -15.57 6.71 -0.65
C SER A 29 -14.19 6.81 -1.31
N TYR A 30 -13.64 8.02 -1.41
CA TYR A 30 -12.27 8.25 -1.89
C TYR A 30 -11.23 7.63 -0.94
N MET A 31 -11.33 7.90 0.36
CA MET A 31 -10.41 7.37 1.36
C MET A 31 -10.44 5.84 1.43
N LEU A 32 -11.63 5.22 1.37
CA LEU A 32 -11.76 3.76 1.32
C LEU A 32 -11.05 3.16 0.11
N LYS A 33 -11.10 3.81 -1.06
CA LYS A 33 -10.35 3.36 -2.25
C LYS A 33 -8.85 3.44 -2.01
N VAL A 34 -8.36 4.53 -1.41
CA VAL A 34 -6.94 4.71 -1.08
C VAL A 34 -6.49 3.63 -0.08
N TYR A 35 -7.26 3.38 0.97
CA TYR A 35 -6.92 2.34 1.95
C TYR A 35 -6.92 0.94 1.37
N ASN A 36 -7.91 0.60 0.54
CA ASN A 36 -7.93 -0.68 -0.17
C ASN A 36 -6.71 -0.84 -1.10
N LEU A 37 -6.33 0.24 -1.80
CA LEU A 37 -5.14 0.23 -2.64
C LEU A 37 -3.87 -0.03 -1.83
N MET A 38 -3.72 0.64 -0.69
CA MET A 38 -2.57 0.46 0.20
C MET A 38 -2.53 -0.95 0.80
N ALA A 39 -3.68 -1.47 1.24
CA ALA A 39 -3.79 -2.83 1.77
C ALA A 39 -3.37 -3.88 0.74
N LEU A 40 -3.80 -3.72 -0.52
CA LEU A 40 -3.40 -4.60 -1.61
C LEU A 40 -1.90 -4.50 -1.94
N GLY A 41 -1.31 -3.30 -1.89
CA GLY A 41 0.13 -3.16 -2.09
C GLY A 41 0.96 -3.81 -0.98
N VAL A 42 0.51 -3.72 0.28
CA VAL A 42 1.15 -4.43 1.41
C VAL A 42 1.00 -5.95 1.23
N ALA A 43 -0.17 -6.43 0.82
CA ALA A 43 -0.38 -7.85 0.52
C ALA A 43 0.55 -8.35 -0.60
N LEU A 44 0.67 -7.58 -1.70
CA LEU A 44 1.60 -7.88 -2.78
C LEU A 44 3.06 -7.90 -2.30
N THR A 45 3.44 -6.93 -1.46
CA THR A 45 4.79 -6.84 -0.89
C THR A 45 5.14 -8.11 -0.11
N GLY A 46 4.23 -8.58 0.76
CA GLY A 46 4.41 -9.82 1.51
C GLY A 46 4.49 -11.05 0.60
N LEU A 47 3.62 -11.13 -0.40
CA LEU A 47 3.60 -12.24 -1.37
C LEU A 47 4.90 -12.31 -2.17
N VAL A 48 5.40 -11.18 -2.67
CA VAL A 48 6.67 -11.13 -3.42
C VAL A 48 7.85 -11.49 -2.51
N ALA A 49 7.86 -11.00 -1.27
CA ALA A 49 8.90 -11.35 -0.30
C ALA A 49 8.96 -12.87 -0.06
N TYR A 50 7.80 -13.49 0.17
CA TYR A 50 7.68 -14.94 0.34
C TYR A 50 8.13 -15.70 -0.91
N ALA A 51 7.63 -15.31 -2.09
CA ALA A 51 8.00 -15.97 -3.35
C ALA A 51 9.52 -15.91 -3.63
N PHE A 52 10.15 -14.76 -3.35
CA PHE A 52 11.60 -14.62 -3.48
C PHE A 52 12.37 -15.50 -2.50
N ALA A 53 11.91 -15.58 -1.24
CA ALA A 53 12.51 -16.43 -0.23
C ALA A 53 12.43 -17.92 -0.63
N GLU A 54 11.25 -18.39 -1.05
CA GLU A 54 11.02 -19.76 -1.51
C GLU A 54 11.93 -20.12 -2.70
N MET A 55 12.04 -19.24 -3.71
CA MET A 55 12.94 -19.47 -4.85
C MET A 55 14.42 -19.46 -4.45
N ALA A 56 14.79 -18.72 -3.40
CA ALA A 56 16.16 -18.62 -2.92
C ALA A 56 16.63 -19.85 -2.15
N GLY A 57 15.71 -20.64 -1.60
CA GLY A 57 16.01 -21.82 -0.78
C GLY A 57 16.21 -21.48 0.69
N SER A 58 16.95 -22.31 1.42
CA SER A 58 17.26 -22.07 2.83
C SER A 58 18.65 -21.47 3.02
N ARG A 59 18.93 -20.99 4.23
CA ARG A 59 20.25 -20.45 4.60
C ARG A 59 21.38 -21.46 4.39
N GLU A 60 21.13 -22.73 4.65
CA GLU A 60 22.10 -23.83 4.55
C GLU A 60 22.24 -24.35 3.10
N ALA A 61 21.22 -24.13 2.27
CA ALA A 61 21.13 -24.66 0.92
C ALA A 61 20.52 -23.63 -0.04
N LEU A 62 21.28 -22.57 -0.33
CA LEU A 62 20.87 -21.56 -1.31
C LEU A 62 20.87 -22.12 -2.73
N THR A 63 19.79 -21.87 -3.47
CA THR A 63 19.71 -22.12 -4.91
C THR A 63 20.63 -21.16 -5.69
N PRO A 64 20.91 -21.39 -6.99
CA PRO A 64 21.63 -20.42 -7.81
C PRO A 64 20.99 -19.03 -7.80
N PHE A 65 19.65 -18.97 -7.74
CA PHE A 65 18.92 -17.72 -7.58
C PHE A 65 19.21 -17.05 -6.24
N GLY A 66 19.12 -17.80 -5.13
CA GLY A 66 19.42 -17.30 -3.78
C GLY A 66 20.86 -16.79 -3.65
N GLN A 67 21.82 -17.51 -4.23
CA GLN A 67 23.22 -17.05 -4.29
C GLN A 67 23.35 -15.73 -5.05
N ALA A 68 22.66 -15.59 -6.18
CA ALA A 68 22.68 -14.36 -6.96
C ALA A 68 22.10 -13.19 -6.15
N ILE A 69 20.94 -13.34 -5.53
CA ILE A 69 20.24 -12.20 -4.89
C ILE A 69 20.77 -11.85 -3.50
N TYR A 70 21.41 -12.79 -2.78
CA TYR A 70 21.87 -12.55 -1.41
C TYR A 70 23.40 -12.48 -1.26
N MET A 71 24.16 -13.19 -2.11
CA MET A 71 25.62 -13.28 -1.97
C MET A 71 26.38 -12.48 -3.03
N SER A 72 25.76 -12.15 -4.17
CA SER A 72 26.40 -11.38 -5.24
C SER A 72 26.19 -9.86 -5.09
N PRO A 73 26.91 -9.02 -5.87
CA PRO A 73 26.65 -7.58 -5.94
C PRO A 73 25.21 -7.20 -6.31
N LEU A 74 24.45 -8.11 -6.94
CA LEU A 74 23.04 -7.89 -7.27
C LEU A 74 22.17 -7.55 -6.04
N LYS A 75 22.58 -8.02 -4.84
CA LYS A 75 21.89 -7.70 -3.58
C LYS A 75 21.77 -6.20 -3.35
N TRP A 76 22.78 -5.42 -3.74
CA TRP A 76 22.77 -3.97 -3.60
C TRP A 76 21.79 -3.31 -4.55
N VAL A 77 21.64 -3.86 -5.76
CA VAL A 77 20.64 -3.39 -6.72
C VAL A 77 19.24 -3.63 -6.17
N ILE A 78 18.97 -4.84 -5.67
CA ILE A 78 17.65 -5.18 -5.11
C ILE A 78 17.34 -4.33 -3.87
N LEU A 79 18.33 -4.13 -2.99
CA LEU A 79 18.18 -3.33 -1.78
C LEU A 79 17.95 -1.83 -2.07
N LEU A 80 18.65 -1.28 -3.06
CA LEU A 80 18.58 0.15 -3.39
C LEU A 80 17.48 0.48 -4.42
N ALA A 81 16.94 -0.51 -5.14
CA ALA A 81 15.92 -0.30 -6.15
C ALA A 81 14.65 0.41 -5.61
N PRO A 82 14.08 0.06 -4.43
CA PRO A 82 12.97 0.81 -3.86
C PRO A 82 13.31 2.28 -3.64
N ILE A 83 14.51 2.58 -3.12
CA ILE A 83 14.96 3.96 -2.86
C ILE A 83 15.10 4.74 -4.16
N GLY A 84 15.71 4.13 -5.18
CA GLY A 84 15.82 4.73 -6.51
C GLY A 84 14.45 5.06 -7.12
N LEU A 85 13.48 4.17 -6.93
CA LEU A 85 12.12 4.38 -7.43
C LEU A 85 11.37 5.48 -6.65
N VAL A 86 11.61 5.62 -5.34
CA VAL A 86 11.09 6.74 -4.55
C VAL A 86 11.61 8.06 -5.12
N PHE A 87 12.91 8.20 -5.38
CA PHE A 87 13.45 9.41 -5.99
C PHE A 87 12.86 9.67 -7.38
N PHE A 88 12.71 8.64 -8.20
CA PHE A 88 12.05 8.77 -9.50
C PHE A 88 10.62 9.32 -9.36
N LEU A 89 9.82 8.74 -8.46
CA LEU A 89 8.45 9.19 -8.20
C LEU A 89 8.44 10.63 -7.68
N SER A 90 9.33 10.99 -6.76
CA SER A 90 9.42 12.36 -6.24
C SER A 90 9.64 13.42 -7.32
N PHE A 91 10.34 13.09 -8.41
CA PHE A 91 10.57 14.05 -9.50
C PHE A 91 9.51 14.00 -10.61
N ARG A 92 8.79 12.88 -10.73
CA ARG A 92 7.96 12.61 -11.93
C ARG A 92 6.47 12.55 -11.66
N ILE A 93 6.04 12.34 -10.41
CA ILE A 93 4.64 12.03 -10.06
C ILE A 93 3.64 13.08 -10.59
N ASP A 94 3.95 14.37 -10.48
CA ASP A 94 3.06 15.47 -10.91
C ASP A 94 2.81 15.49 -12.42
N LYS A 95 3.66 14.81 -13.18
CA LYS A 95 3.63 14.77 -14.64
C LYS A 95 3.30 13.36 -15.16
N MET A 96 2.85 12.46 -14.30
CA MET A 96 2.45 11.09 -14.66
C MET A 96 0.94 11.00 -14.85
N SER A 97 0.50 10.18 -15.79
CA SER A 97 -0.91 9.80 -15.85
C SER A 97 -1.26 8.93 -14.65
N ALA A 98 -2.54 8.90 -14.28
CA ALA A 98 -3.02 8.06 -13.17
C ALA A 98 -2.65 6.58 -13.37
N PHE A 99 -2.76 6.06 -14.60
CA PHE A 99 -2.35 4.69 -14.90
C PHE A 99 -0.85 4.46 -14.71
N ALA A 100 0.00 5.39 -15.19
CA ALA A 100 1.44 5.27 -15.01
C ALA A 100 1.83 5.27 -13.53
N ALA A 101 1.24 6.18 -12.74
CA ALA A 101 1.47 6.24 -11.29
C ALA A 101 1.05 4.93 -10.60
N GLN A 102 -0.09 4.37 -11.00
CA GLN A 102 -0.59 3.11 -10.47
C GLN A 102 0.34 1.93 -10.78
N VAL A 103 0.83 1.82 -12.02
CA VAL A 103 1.80 0.77 -12.41
C VAL A 103 3.10 0.94 -11.65
N THR A 104 3.62 2.16 -11.53
CA THR A 104 4.85 2.41 -10.77
C THR A 104 4.68 2.09 -9.30
N TYR A 105 3.50 2.33 -8.71
CA TYR A 105 3.18 1.89 -7.35
C TYR A 105 3.25 0.36 -7.19
N TRP A 106 2.70 -0.40 -8.13
CA TRP A 106 2.77 -1.87 -8.06
C TRP A 106 4.20 -2.39 -8.22
N ILE A 107 5.00 -1.78 -9.10
CA ILE A 107 6.43 -2.08 -9.24
C ILE A 107 7.16 -1.76 -7.93
N TYR A 108 6.86 -0.61 -7.32
CA TYR A 108 7.43 -0.21 -6.03
C TYR A 108 7.13 -1.24 -4.94
N ALA A 109 5.87 -1.63 -4.78
CA ALA A 109 5.45 -2.63 -3.81
C ALA A 109 6.17 -3.98 -4.03
N GLY A 110 6.29 -4.42 -5.29
CA GLY A 110 7.06 -5.63 -5.63
C GLY A 110 8.55 -5.52 -5.29
N LEU A 111 9.19 -4.39 -5.58
CA LEU A 111 10.60 -4.16 -5.26
C LEU A 111 10.85 -4.12 -3.75
N VAL A 112 9.95 -3.48 -2.99
CA VAL A 112 10.01 -3.52 -1.52
C VAL A 112 9.91 -4.97 -1.05
N GLY A 113 8.98 -5.77 -1.58
CA GLY A 113 8.86 -7.18 -1.24
C GLY A 113 10.12 -7.99 -1.54
N ALA A 114 10.68 -7.84 -2.75
CA ALA A 114 11.92 -8.47 -3.15
C ALA A 114 13.08 -8.09 -2.20
N SER A 115 13.19 -6.81 -1.82
CA SER A 115 14.22 -6.33 -0.88
C SER A 115 14.07 -6.92 0.54
N LEU A 116 12.83 -7.13 0.98
CA LEU A 116 12.51 -7.67 2.31
C LEU A 116 12.60 -9.20 2.36
N SER A 117 12.66 -9.91 1.22
CA SER A 117 12.75 -11.38 1.19
C SER A 117 13.88 -11.96 2.06
N SER A 118 14.98 -11.21 2.22
CA SER A 118 16.13 -11.62 3.05
C SER A 118 15.79 -11.85 4.53
N ILE A 119 14.69 -11.31 5.05
CA ILE A 119 14.29 -11.52 6.45
C ILE A 119 13.95 -12.99 6.75
N PHE A 120 13.50 -13.75 5.74
CA PHE A 120 13.21 -15.18 5.86
C PHE A 120 14.48 -16.03 6.09
N MET A 121 15.67 -15.47 5.83
CA MET A 121 16.95 -16.13 6.13
C MET A 121 17.39 -15.97 7.60
N VAL A 122 16.66 -15.13 8.36
CA VAL A 122 17.03 -14.74 9.73
C VAL A 122 15.94 -15.13 10.72
N TYR A 123 14.67 -14.99 10.35
CA TYR A 123 13.51 -15.27 11.19
C TYR A 123 12.72 -16.47 10.68
N THR A 124 11.96 -17.11 11.57
CA THR A 124 11.08 -18.22 11.20
C THR A 124 9.82 -17.73 10.48
N ASP A 125 9.29 -18.55 9.57
CA ASP A 125 8.06 -18.25 8.84
C ASP A 125 6.90 -17.95 9.78
N ALA A 126 6.79 -18.71 10.88
CA ALA A 126 5.79 -18.49 11.91
C ALA A 126 5.89 -17.08 12.54
N SER A 127 7.12 -16.59 12.79
CA SER A 127 7.33 -15.24 13.34
C SER A 127 6.98 -14.16 12.32
N ILE A 128 7.36 -14.35 11.07
CA ILE A 128 7.11 -13.39 9.99
C ILE A 128 5.61 -13.30 9.71
N VAL A 129 4.94 -14.42 9.47
CA VAL A 129 3.50 -14.48 9.19
C VAL A 129 2.70 -13.93 10.36
N LYS A 130 3.03 -14.29 11.59
CA LYS A 130 2.37 -13.75 12.78
C LYS A 130 2.51 -12.23 12.87
N THR A 131 3.73 -11.71 12.70
CA THR A 131 3.99 -10.27 12.79
C THR A 131 3.24 -9.51 11.68
N PHE A 132 3.30 -10.02 10.44
CA PHE A 132 2.58 -9.44 9.30
C PHE A 132 1.06 -9.47 9.51
N ALA A 133 0.49 -10.58 9.97
CA ALA A 133 -0.94 -10.70 10.19
C ALA A 133 -1.42 -9.76 11.31
N VAL A 134 -0.66 -9.64 12.40
CA VAL A 134 -0.98 -8.72 13.50
C VAL A 134 -0.94 -7.27 13.03
N THR A 135 0.08 -6.86 12.28
CA THR A 135 0.18 -5.48 11.77
C THR A 135 -0.90 -5.18 10.73
N ALA A 136 -1.18 -6.11 9.81
CA ALA A 136 -2.23 -5.98 8.81
C ALA A 136 -3.62 -5.90 9.44
N ALA A 137 -3.93 -6.76 10.42
CA ALA A 137 -5.19 -6.73 11.16
C ALA A 137 -5.34 -5.43 11.97
N THR A 138 -4.28 -4.96 12.60
CA THR A 138 -4.28 -3.69 13.35
C THR A 138 -4.52 -2.52 12.42
N PHE A 139 -3.80 -2.45 11.30
CA PHE A 139 -3.99 -1.42 10.28
C PHE A 139 -5.43 -1.45 9.75
N GLY A 140 -5.94 -2.61 9.34
CA GLY A 140 -7.30 -2.76 8.85
C GLY A 140 -8.36 -2.36 9.88
N ALA A 141 -8.20 -2.76 11.14
CA ALA A 141 -9.12 -2.38 12.22
C ALA A 141 -9.14 -0.86 12.45
N LEU A 142 -7.97 -0.22 12.49
CA LEU A 142 -7.85 1.22 12.65
C LEU A 142 -8.36 1.99 11.42
N SER A 143 -8.15 1.47 10.20
CA SER A 143 -8.68 2.05 8.96
C SER A 143 -10.20 2.00 8.84
N LEU A 144 -10.88 1.08 9.56
CA LEU A 144 -12.33 1.03 9.63
C LEU A 144 -12.91 1.96 10.72
N TYR A 145 -12.13 2.23 11.77
CA TYR A 145 -12.50 3.11 12.87
C TYR A 145 -12.30 4.59 12.53
N GLY A 146 -11.25 4.90 11.76
CA GLY A 146 -10.90 6.25 11.32
C GLY A 146 -11.76 6.83 10.21
#